data_AF-A0A9W5V893-F1
#
_entry.id   AF-A0A9W5V893-F1
#
_cell.length_a   1.000
_cell.length_b   1.000
_cell.length_c   1.000
_cell.angle_alpha   90.00
_cell.angle_beta   90.00
_cell.angle_gamma   90.00
#
_symmetry.space_group_name_H-M   'P 1'
#
loop_
_entity.id
_entity.type
_entity.pdbx_description
1 polymer ?
#
loop_
_entity_poly.entity_id
_entity_poly.type
_entity_poly.pdbx_seq_one_letter_code
_entity_poly.pdbx_strand_id
1 'polypeptide(L)'
;MELRQPKPRKNKNWVPVIMFKNEIEVKEFDNIQEVFRYIRPFVSYSNRKIYDDIIHAGVWNFEKWYFNGDVYEFRTYEERRLRHLEEERQRKAEKVTK
;
A
#
# COMPACT_ATOMS: atom_id res chain seq x y z
N MET A 1 14.30 0.31 -14.42
CA MET A 1 13.16 1.10 -14.94
C MET A 1 12.53 1.83 -13.76
N GLU A 2 12.28 3.12 -13.90
CA GLU A 2 11.57 3.90 -12.88
C GLU A 2 10.08 3.61 -13.03
N LEU A 3 9.44 3.12 -11.96
CA LEU A 3 8.02 2.75 -11.99
C LEU A 3 7.16 4.00 -11.77
N ARG A 4 6.07 4.10 -12.54
CA ARG A 4 5.20 5.27 -12.59
C ARG A 4 4.65 5.67 -11.21
N GLN A 5 4.58 6.97 -10.93
CA GLN A 5 3.85 7.51 -9.78
C GLN A 5 2.33 7.64 -10.03
N PRO A 6 1.49 7.55 -8.99
CA PRO A 6 0.05 7.73 -9.13
C PRO A 6 -0.35 9.12 -9.65
N LYS A 7 -1.45 9.21 -10.38
CA LYS A 7 -2.01 10.48 -10.85
C LYS A 7 -2.55 11.29 -9.67
N PRO A 8 -2.35 12.63 -9.65
CA PRO A 8 -2.92 13.50 -8.63
C PRO A 8 -4.43 13.35 -8.55
N ARG A 9 -4.95 13.25 -7.31
CA ARG A 9 -6.38 13.15 -7.02
C ARG A 9 -6.94 14.51 -6.62
N LYS A 10 -8.22 14.74 -6.96
CA LYS A 10 -8.96 15.95 -6.54
C LYS A 10 -9.05 16.06 -5.02
N ASN A 11 -9.21 14.93 -4.33
CA ASN A 11 -9.22 14.88 -2.88
C ASN A 11 -7.79 14.63 -2.36
N LYS A 12 -7.21 15.63 -1.71
CA LYS A 12 -5.84 15.56 -1.14
C LYS A 12 -5.70 14.54 -0.01
N ASN A 13 -6.80 14.18 0.65
CA ASN A 13 -6.77 13.21 1.75
C ASN A 13 -6.68 11.77 1.24
N TRP A 14 -7.09 11.53 -0.02
CA TRP A 14 -7.03 10.20 -0.61
C TRP A 14 -5.59 9.78 -0.88
N VAL A 15 -5.32 8.49 -0.66
CA VAL A 15 -4.02 7.86 -0.92
C VAL A 15 -4.18 7.05 -2.20
N PRO A 16 -3.83 7.58 -3.38
CA PRO A 16 -3.93 6.79 -4.60
C PRO A 16 -2.94 5.64 -4.56
N VAL A 17 -3.36 4.49 -5.07
CA VAL A 17 -2.58 3.26 -5.03
C VAL A 17 -2.53 2.66 -6.43
N ILE A 18 -1.34 2.37 -6.93
CA ILE A 18 -1.14 1.54 -8.12
C ILE A 18 -0.82 0.13 -7.64
N MET A 19 -1.55 -0.86 -8.16
CA MET A 19 -1.29 -2.27 -7.94
C MET A 19 -0.57 -2.86 -9.14
N PHE A 20 0.54 -3.53 -8.87
CA PHE A 20 1.32 -4.30 -9.84
C PHE A 20 1.19 -5.78 -9.54
N LYS A 21 1.21 -6.59 -10.59
CA LYS A 21 1.27 -8.05 -10.53
C LYS A 21 2.44 -8.51 -11.37
N ASN A 22 3.42 -9.17 -10.77
CA ASN A 22 4.65 -9.60 -11.43
C ASN A 22 5.31 -8.44 -12.22
N GLU A 23 5.45 -7.28 -11.57
CA GLU A 23 6.01 -6.05 -12.13
C GLU A 23 5.17 -5.36 -13.23
N ILE A 24 4.04 -5.95 -13.62
CA ILE A 24 3.12 -5.36 -14.60
C ILE A 24 2.05 -4.54 -13.87
N GLU A 25 1.85 -3.29 -14.28
CA GLU A 25 0.77 -2.44 -13.76
C GLU A 25 -0.59 -3.07 -14.10
N VAL A 26 -1.39 -3.38 -13.08
CA VAL A 26 -2.72 -3.97 -13.26
C VAL A 26 -3.80 -2.89 -13.20
N LYS A 27 -3.73 -2.04 -12.16
CA LYS A 27 -4.77 -1.07 -11.89
C LYS A 27 -4.29 0.04 -10.98
N GLU A 28 -4.78 1.25 -11.24
CA GLU A 28 -4.68 2.38 -10.32
C GLU A 28 -6.02 2.62 -9.63
N PHE A 29 -5.96 2.85 -8.33
CA PHE A 29 -7.09 3.11 -7.43
C PHE A 29 -7.02 4.53 -6.91
N ASP A 30 -8.17 5.12 -6.60
CA ASP A 30 -8.23 6.47 -6.07
C ASP A 30 -7.84 6.52 -4.59
N ASN A 31 -8.10 5.44 -3.85
CA ASN A 31 -7.82 5.31 -2.42
C ASN A 31 -7.64 3.84 -1.97
N ILE A 32 -7.12 3.66 -0.75
CA ILE A 32 -6.92 2.34 -0.10
C ILE A 32 -8.21 1.53 0.03
N GLN A 33 -9.37 2.16 0.26
CA GLN A 33 -10.63 1.43 0.42
C GLN A 33 -11.08 0.77 -0.89
N GLU A 34 -10.79 1.39 -2.04
CA GLU A 34 -11.06 0.78 -3.33
C GLU A 34 -10.19 -0.44 -3.59
N VAL A 35 -8.92 -0.42 -3.16
CA VAL A 35 -8.03 -1.59 -3.20
C VAL A 35 -8.66 -2.74 -2.38
N PHE A 36 -9.15 -2.45 -1.18
CA PHE A 36 -9.82 -3.44 -0.33
C PHE A 36 -11.05 -4.04 -1.00
N ARG A 37 -11.94 -3.20 -1.55
CA ARG A 37 -13.14 -3.66 -2.26
C ARG A 37 -12.79 -4.50 -3.48
N TYR A 38 -11.68 -4.18 -4.14
CA TYR A 38 -11.19 -4.93 -5.29
C TYR A 38 -10.63 -6.29 -4.89
N ILE A 39 -9.81 -6.39 -3.83
CA ILE A 39 -9.15 -7.65 -3.45
C ILE A 39 -10.12 -8.62 -2.75
N ARG A 40 -11.01 -8.10 -1.90
CA ARG A 40 -11.87 -8.90 -1.01
C ARG A 40 -12.60 -10.07 -1.69
N PRO A 41 -13.18 -9.94 -2.88
CA PRO A 41 -13.88 -11.05 -3.53
C PRO A 41 -12.96 -12.21 -3.97
N PHE A 42 -11.67 -11.96 -4.12
CA PHE A 42 -10.70 -12.92 -4.66
C PHE A 42 -9.92 -13.69 -3.60
N VAL A 43 -10.11 -13.35 -2.32
CA VAL A 43 -9.36 -13.93 -1.20
C VAL A 43 -10.29 -14.36 -0.08
N SER A 44 -9.92 -15.44 0.61
CA SER A 44 -10.67 -15.95 1.77
C SER A 44 -10.18 -15.37 3.10
N TYR A 45 -9.42 -14.26 3.06
CA TYR A 45 -8.85 -13.64 4.25
C TYR A 45 -9.89 -12.81 5.02
N SER A 46 -9.67 -12.65 6.33
CA SER A 46 -10.46 -11.74 7.13
C SER A 46 -10.28 -10.30 6.66
N ASN A 47 -11.29 -9.45 6.86
CA ASN A 47 -11.21 -8.04 6.49
C ASN A 47 -9.97 -7.35 7.10
N ARG A 48 -9.66 -7.70 8.35
CA ARG A 48 -8.48 -7.19 9.06
C ARG A 48 -7.19 -7.56 8.35
N LYS A 49 -7.03 -8.84 7.99
CA LYS A 49 -5.83 -9.33 7.28
C LYS A 49 -5.67 -8.66 5.90
N ILE A 50 -6.77 -8.45 5.17
CA ILE A 50 -6.71 -7.74 3.88
C ILE A 50 -6.25 -6.29 4.08
N TYR A 51 -6.82 -5.61 5.08
CA TYR A 51 -6.56 -4.20 5.27
C TYR A 51 -5.17 -3.93 5.87
N ASP A 52 -4.83 -4.59 6.97
CA ASP A 52 -3.61 -4.34 7.74
C ASP A 52 -2.40 -5.03 7.08
N ASP A 53 -2.48 -6.34 6.87
CA ASP A 53 -1.32 -7.17 6.51
C ASP A 53 -1.01 -7.17 5.01
N ILE A 54 -1.97 -6.78 4.17
CA ILE A 54 -1.79 -6.77 2.71
C ILE A 54 -1.73 -5.35 2.20
N ILE A 55 -2.80 -4.56 2.39
CA ILE A 55 -2.88 -3.24 1.78
C ILE A 55 -2.04 -2.23 2.56
N HIS A 56 -2.17 -2.14 3.88
CA HIS A 56 -1.38 -1.21 4.68
C HIS A 56 0.11 -1.56 4.64
N ALA A 57 0.46 -2.82 4.91
CA ALA A 57 1.83 -3.29 4.77
C ALA A 57 2.39 -3.03 3.36
N GLY A 58 1.59 -3.33 2.33
CA GLY A 58 1.99 -3.14 0.95
C GLY A 58 2.14 -1.68 0.52
N VAL A 59 1.27 -0.78 0.98
CA VAL A 59 1.29 0.64 0.62
C VAL A 59 2.36 1.39 1.42
N TRP A 60 2.51 1.08 2.70
CA TRP A 60 3.35 1.86 3.61
C TRP A 60 4.72 1.25 3.87
N ASN A 61 4.83 -0.09 3.98
CA ASN A 61 6.04 -0.77 4.44
C ASN A 61 6.92 -1.39 3.33
N PHE A 62 6.53 -1.26 2.06
CA PHE A 62 7.22 -1.89 0.91
C PHE A 62 7.12 -3.42 0.90
N GLU A 63 6.16 -3.96 1.62
CA GLU A 63 5.95 -5.41 1.68
C GLU A 63 5.26 -5.90 0.41
N LYS A 64 5.85 -6.90 -0.24
CA LYS A 64 5.23 -7.58 -1.38
C LYS A 64 4.24 -8.62 -0.86
N TRP A 65 3.08 -8.69 -1.48
CA TRP A 65 2.09 -9.71 -1.17
C TRP A 65 2.22 -10.88 -2.16
N TYR A 66 2.48 -12.07 -1.64
CA TYR A 66 2.59 -13.29 -2.44
C TYR A 66 1.29 -14.06 -2.38
N PHE A 67 0.68 -14.31 -3.55
CA PHE A 67 -0.61 -14.99 -3.63
C PHE A 67 -0.75 -15.78 -4.93
N ASN A 68 -1.11 -17.06 -4.82
CA ASN A 68 -1.30 -17.99 -5.94
C ASN A 68 -0.12 -18.04 -6.92
N GLY A 69 1.12 -17.96 -6.42
CA GLY A 69 2.34 -17.98 -7.24
C GLY A 69 2.68 -16.65 -7.90
N ASP A 70 1.84 -15.63 -7.73
CA ASP A 70 2.07 -14.27 -8.22
C ASP A 70 2.57 -13.35 -7.10
N VAL A 71 3.30 -12.31 -7.50
CA VAL A 71 3.81 -11.25 -6.62
C VAL A 71 3.03 -9.98 -6.87
N TYR A 72 2.42 -9.44 -5.83
CA TYR A 72 1.67 -8.20 -5.86
C TYR A 72 2.43 -7.09 -5.13
N GLU A 73 2.51 -5.92 -5.76
CA GLU A 73 3.09 -4.72 -5.17
C GLU A 73 2.09 -3.57 -5.18
N PHE A 74 2.01 -2.85 -4.07
CA PHE A 74 1.19 -1.64 -3.94
C PHE A 74 2.09 -0.42 -3.85
N ARG A 75 1.85 0.58 -4.68
CA ARG A 75 2.64 1.82 -4.72
C ARG A 75 1.75 3.03 -4.59
N THR A 76 2.20 3.99 -3.79
CA THR A 76 1.62 5.33 -3.71
C THR A 76 2.72 6.37 -3.98
N TYR A 77 2.48 7.64 -3.68
CA TYR A 77 3.53 8.66 -3.72
C TYR A 77 4.70 8.30 -2.81
N GLU A 78 5.91 8.29 -3.39
CA GLU A 78 7.13 7.95 -2.66
C GLU A 78 7.36 8.89 -1.46
N GLU A 79 7.16 10.20 -1.66
CA GLU A 79 7.25 11.19 -0.58
C GLU A 79 6.31 10.90 0.59
N ARG A 80 5.08 10.48 0.30
CA ARG A 80 4.09 10.17 1.34
C ARG A 80 4.48 8.93 2.13
N ARG A 81 5.10 7.98 1.44
CA ARG A 81 5.58 6.74 2.01
C ARG A 81 6.82 6.93 2.87
N LEU A 82 7.77 7.74 2.41
CA LEU A 82 8.97 8.12 3.17
C LEU A 82 8.59 8.87 4.45
N ARG A 83 7.63 9.80 4.37
CA ARG A 83 7.10 10.51 5.54
C ARG A 83 6.52 9.56 6.59
N HIS A 84 5.76 8.56 6.15
CA HIS A 84 5.21 7.56 7.07
C HIS A 84 6.31 6.74 7.78
N LEU A 85 7.35 6.33 7.04
CA LEU A 85 8.50 5.64 7.64
C LEU A 85 9.25 6.50 8.65
N GLU A 86 9.37 7.80 8.40
CA GLU A 86 9.99 8.74 9.32
C GLU A 86 9.17 8.91 10.61
N GLU A 87 7.85 9.10 10.49
CA GLU A 87 6.93 9.17 11.64
C GLU A 87 7.00 7.90 12.51
N GLU A 88 7.04 6.73 11.88
CA GLU A 88 7.19 5.45 12.60
C GLU A 88 8.55 5.30 13.28
N ARG A 89 9.64 5.81 12.68
CA ARG A 89 10.97 5.86 13.31
C ARG A 89 10.98 6.77 14.54
N GLN A 90 10.38 7.97 14.43
CA GLN A 90 10.29 8.91 15.54
C GLN A 90 9.50 8.32 16.72
N ARG A 91 8.33 7.72 16.47
CA ARG A 91 7.53 7.04 17.49
C ARG A 91 8.27 5.92 18.21
N LYS A 92 9.10 5.16 17.49
CA LYS A 92 9.92 4.09 18.09
C LYS A 92 11.03 4.68 18.96
N ALA A 93 11.71 5.75 18.52
CA ALA A 93 12.74 6.41 19.31
C ALA A 93 12.20 6.99 20.63
N GLU A 94 11.01 7.61 20.59
CA GLU A 94 10.35 8.15 21.80
C GLU A 94 9.96 7.05 22.80
N LYS A 95 9.54 5.87 22.32
CA LYS A 95 9.21 4.73 23.18
C LYS A 95 10.43 4.06 23.82
N VAL A 96 11.60 4.17 23.22
CA VAL A 96 12.86 3.60 23.75
C VAL A 96 13.49 4.50 24.82
N THR A 97 13.10 5.77 24.87
CA THR A 97 13.69 6.77 25.78
C THR A 97 12.83 7.01 27.05
N LYS A 98 11.77 6.22 27.23
CA LYS A 98 10.83 6.31 28.36
C LYS A 98 10.77 4.99 29.12
#